data_AF-A0A7T3RFK1-F1
#
_entry.id   AF-A0A7T3RFK1-F1
#
_cell.length_a   1.000
_cell.length_b   1.000
_cell.length_c   1.000
_cell.angle_alpha   90.00
_cell.angle_beta   90.00
_cell.angle_gamma   90.00
#
_symmetry.space_group_name_H-M   'P 1'
#
loop_
_entity.id
_entity.type
_entity.pdbx_description
1 polymer ?
#
loop_
_entity_poly.entity_id
_entity_poly.type
_entity_poly.pdbx_seq_one_letter_code
_entity_poly.pdbx_strand_id
1 'polypeptide(L)' 'MQKSRWGSCSAKGNLNFNCLLVLMPPEVLDSVVVHELVHRHHMNHSRAFFDEVISIYPEYKKWDKWLKKNGGVFLARH' A
#
# COMPACT_ATOMS: atom_id res chain seq x y z
N MET A 1 -2.63 -3.49 4.73
CA MET A 1 -2.64 -4.54 3.69
C MET A 1 -1.66 -5.64 4.05
N GLN A 2 -1.93 -6.91 3.74
CA GLN A 2 -0.95 -8.01 3.91
C GLN A 2 -1.03 -9.09 2.79
N LYS A 3 -1.95 -8.94 1.82
CA LYS A 3 -2.21 -9.88 0.72
C LYS A 3 -2.84 -9.17 -0.50
N SER A 4 -2.46 -7.92 -0.78
CA SER A 4 -3.11 -7.15 -1.85
C SER A 4 -2.33 -7.17 -3.15
N ARG A 5 -3.04 -7.46 -4.25
CA ARG A 5 -2.63 -7.33 -5.66
C ARG A 5 -2.32 -5.87 -6.08
N TRP A 6 -2.04 -4.96 -5.15
CA TRP A 6 -1.88 -3.52 -5.39
C TRP A 6 -0.43 -3.08 -5.39
N GLY A 7 0.40 -3.68 -4.54
CA GLY A 7 1.82 -3.40 -4.43
C GLY A 7 2.57 -4.60 -3.87
N SER A 8 3.88 -4.67 -4.11
CA SER A 8 4.78 -5.59 -3.42
C SER A 8 6.22 -5.09 -3.37
N CYS A 9 6.90 -5.40 -2.26
CA CYS A 9 8.34 -5.22 -2.10
C CYS A 9 9.02 -6.58 -1.93
N SER A 10 10.00 -6.89 -2.78
CA SER A 10 10.81 -8.10 -2.63
C SER A 10 11.94 -7.89 -1.61
N ALA A 11 12.47 -8.99 -1.04
CA ALA A 11 13.65 -8.93 -0.18
C ALA A 11 14.91 -8.36 -0.87
N LYS A 12 14.92 -8.35 -2.22
CA LYS A 12 15.98 -7.73 -3.03
C LYS A 12 15.76 -6.23 -3.25
N GLY A 13 14.65 -5.67 -2.76
CA GLY A 13 14.32 -4.25 -2.85
C GLY A 13 13.54 -3.85 -4.11
N ASN A 14 13.05 -4.80 -4.90
CA ASN A 14 12.20 -4.49 -6.06
C ASN A 14 10.80 -4.12 -5.60
N LEU A 15 10.32 -2.96 -6.05
CA LEU A 15 8.97 -2.47 -5.80
C LEU A 15 8.12 -2.69 -7.06
N ASN A 16 6.95 -3.27 -6.89
CA ASN A 16 5.97 -3.45 -7.97
C ASN A 16 4.65 -2.80 -7.56
N PHE A 17 3.96 -2.24 -8.53
CA PHE A 17 2.66 -1.60 -8.34
C PHE A 17 1.69 -2.07 -9.42
N ASN A 18 0.42 -2.17 -9.06
CA ASN A 18 -0.64 -2.46 -10.01
C ASN A 18 -1.05 -1.19 -10.75
N CYS A 19 -1.00 -1.20 -12.08
CA CYS A 19 -1.37 -0.06 -12.92
C CYS A 19 -2.78 0.46 -12.66
N LEU A 20 -3.71 -0.38 -12.18
CA LEU A 20 -5.07 0.04 -11.84
C LEU A 20 -5.12 1.08 -10.69
N LEU A 21 -4.04 1.28 -9.93
CA LEU A 21 -3.96 2.35 -8.92
C LEU A 21 -4.16 3.74 -9.54
N VAL A 22 -3.86 3.92 -10.84
CA VAL A 22 -4.09 5.21 -11.54
C VAL A 22 -5.57 5.58 -11.65
N LEU A 23 -6.48 4.64 -11.43
CA LEU A 23 -7.93 4.85 -11.48
C LEU A 23 -8.52 5.21 -10.10
N MET A 24 -7.67 5.27 -9.07
CA MET A 24 -8.06 5.52 -7.69
C MET A 24 -7.71 6.96 -7.28
N PRO A 25 -8.27 7.47 -6.16
CA PRO A 25 -7.81 8.73 -5.61
C PRO A 25 -6.27 8.73 -5.42
N PRO A 26 -5.58 9.84 -5.73
CA PRO A 26 -4.12 9.90 -5.65
C PRO A 26 -3.59 9.54 -4.26
N GLU A 27 -4.34 9.87 -3.21
CA GLU A 27 -3.97 9.57 -1.82
C GLU A 27 -3.94 8.06 -1.52
N VAL A 28 -4.68 7.26 -2.29
CA VAL A 28 -4.65 5.79 -2.21
C VAL A 28 -3.36 5.27 -2.85
N LEU A 29 -2.95 5.83 -3.99
CA LEU A 29 -1.68 5.51 -4.61
C LEU A 29 -0.53 5.85 -3.65
N ASP A 30 -0.50 7.06 -3.08
CA ASP A 30 0.51 7.48 -2.11
C ASP A 30 0.55 6.55 -0.90
N SER A 31 -0.62 6.15 -0.40
CA SER A 31 -0.72 5.19 0.70
C SER A 31 -0.09 3.83 0.37
N VAL A 32 -0.17 3.36 -0.89
CA VAL A 32 0.47 2.10 -1.31
C VAL A 32 1.97 2.32 -1.53
N VAL A 33 2.39 3.44 -2.12
CA VAL A 33 3.81 3.76 -2.32
C VAL A 33 4.55 3.83 -0.98
N VAL A 34 4.01 4.54 0.01
CA VAL A 34 4.59 4.63 1.35
C VAL A 34 4.68 3.25 2.00
N HIS A 35 3.64 2.42 1.85
CA HIS A 35 3.66 1.04 2.36
C HIS A 35 4.82 0.22 1.80
N GLU A 36 4.99 0.21 0.47
CA GLU A 36 6.04 -0.57 -0.17
C GLU A 36 7.44 0.00 0.09
N LEU A 37 7.57 1.32 0.25
CA LEU A 37 8.84 1.94 0.65
C LEU A 37 9.25 1.58 2.07
N VAL A 38 8.32 1.57 3.03
CA VAL A 38 8.64 1.18 4.42
C VAL A 38 9.03 -0.30 4.52
N HIS A 39 8.59 -1.14 3.58
CA HIS A 39 9.08 -2.52 3.50
C HIS A 39 10.59 -2.62 3.28
N ARG A 40 11.27 -1.57 2.80
CA ARG A 40 12.73 -1.52 2.69
C ARG A 40 13.44 -1.55 4.05
N HIS A 41 12.79 -1.08 5.11
CA HIS A 41 13.32 -1.09 6.47
C HIS A 41 12.69 -2.21 7.31
N HIS A 42 11.41 -2.50 7.07
CA HIS A 42 10.62 -3.45 7.84
C HIS A 42 9.90 -4.45 6.93
N MET A 43 10.52 -5.61 6.69
CA MET A 43 9.98 -6.64 5.80
C MET A 43 8.68 -7.32 6.29
N ASN A 44 8.25 -7.03 7.53
CA ASN A 44 7.01 -7.53 8.10
C ASN A 44 6.15 -6.36 8.59
N HIS A 45 4.83 -6.58 8.72
CA HIS A 45 3.91 -5.57 9.27
C HIS A 45 3.93 -5.59 10.81
N SER A 46 5.12 -5.45 11.38
CA SER A 46 5.32 -5.31 12.82
C SER A 46 4.83 -3.95 13.31
N ARG A 47 4.89 -3.73 14.62
CA ARG A 47 4.57 -2.43 15.20
C ARG A 47 5.48 -1.32 14.65
N ALA A 48 6.77 -1.59 14.53
CA ALA A 48 7.76 -0.66 13.96
C ALA A 48 7.40 -0.25 12.53
N PHE A 49 6.99 -1.21 11.68
CA PHE A 49 6.49 -0.91 10.33
C PHE A 49 5.36 0.12 10.35
N PHE A 50 4.34 -0.10 11.18
CA PHE A 50 3.19 0.82 11.20
C PHE A 50 3.52 2.17 11.82
N ASP A 51 4.41 2.20 12.82
CA ASP A 51 4.85 3.46 13.42
C ASP A 51 5.62 4.32 12.38
N GLU A 52 6.47 3.71 11.56
CA GLU A 52 7.17 4.41 10.46
C GLU A 52 6.21 4.83 9.33
N VAL A 53 5.30 3.95 8.90
CA VAL A 53 4.29 4.32 7.88
C VAL A 53 3.48 5.54 8.31
N ILE A 54 3.04 5.58 9.58
CA ILE A 54 2.20 6.68 10.09
C ILE A 54 3.02 7.94 10.35
N SER A 55 4.32 7.84 10.64
CA SER A 55 5.19 9.01 10.77
C SER A 55 5.40 9.72 9.43
N ILE A 56 5.46 8.96 8.33
CA ILE A 56 5.61 9.49 6.97
C ILE A 56 4.26 9.94 6.40
N TYR A 57 3.22 9.13 6.58
CA TYR A 57 1.89 9.37 6.01
C TYR A 57 0.79 9.18 7.06
N PRO A 58 0.48 10.21 7.86
CA PRO A 58 -0.46 10.12 8.98
C PRO A 58 -1.86 9.64 8.60
N GLU A 59 -2.31 9.94 7.38
CA GLU A 59 -3.61 9.49 6.87
C GLU A 59 -3.62 8.05 6.35
N TYR A 60 -2.51 7.31 6.40
CA TYR A 60 -2.40 5.94 5.85
C TYR A 60 -3.58 5.03 6.21
N LYS A 61 -4.01 5.03 7.48
CA LYS A 61 -5.12 4.17 7.94
C LYS A 61 -6.45 4.46 7.22
N LYS A 62 -6.70 5.73 6.90
CA LYS A 62 -7.91 6.16 6.17
C LYS A 62 -7.89 5.60 4.75
N TRP A 63 -6.77 5.73 4.06
CA TRP A 63 -6.62 5.32 2.67
C TRP A 63 -6.44 3.80 2.51
N ASP A 64 -5.77 3.10 3.45
CA ASP A 64 -5.76 1.63 3.51
C ASP A 64 -7.19 1.06 3.69
N LYS A 65 -7.99 1.68 4.56
CA LYS A 65 -9.40 1.30 4.74
C LYS A 65 -10.23 1.54 3.47
N TRP A 66 -10.03 2.69 2.82
CA TRP A 66 -10.69 2.98 1.55
C TRP A 66 -10.34 1.94 0.49
N LEU A 67 -9.05 1.59 0.33
CA LEU A 67 -8.61 0.65 -0.69
C LEU A 67 -9.13 -0.77 -0.43
N LYS A 68 -9.16 -1.21 0.83
CA LYS A 68 -9.78 -2.50 1.19
C LYS A 68 -11.28 -2.55 0.87
N LYS A 69 -11.99 -1.43 1.04
CA LYS A 69 -13.44 -1.35 0.78
C LYS A 69 -13.76 -1.27 -0.71
N ASN A 70 -13.00 -0.48 -1.47
CA ASN A 70 -13.36 -0.11 -2.85
C ASN A 70 -12.52 -0.82 -3.91
N GLY A 71 -11.29 -1.27 -3.57
CA GLY A 71 -10.35 -1.83 -4.54
C GLY A 71 -10.87 -3.07 -5.26
N GLY A 72 -11.66 -3.92 -4.59
CA GLY A 72 -12.22 -5.13 -5.20
C GLY A 72 -13.04 -4.86 -6.46
N VAL A 73 -13.72 -3.69 -6.54
CA VAL A 73 -14.50 -3.27 -7.71
C VAL A 73 -13.63 -3.11 -8.96
N PHE A 74 -12.38 -2.68 -8.79
CA PHE A 74 -11.43 -2.48 -9.89
C PHE A 74 -10.77 -3.79 -10.33
N LEU A 75 -10.57 -4.74 -9.42
CA LEU A 75 -9.98 -6.05 -9.73
C LEU A 75 -10.96 -7.05 -10.33
N ALA A 76 -12.26 -6.89 -10.11
CA ALA A 76 -13.30 -7.80 -10.58
C ALA A 76 -13.83 -7.46 -11.99
N ARG A 77 -13.39 -6.34 -12.57
CA ARG A 77 -13.87 -5.82 -13.85
C ARG A 77 -13.00 -6.18 -15.06
N HIS A 78 -11.90 -6.90 -14.85
CA HIS A 78 -10.95 -7.38 -15.86
C HIS A 78 -10.45 -8.78 -15.48
#